data_AF-A0A956X3Y8-F1
#
_entry.id   AF-A0A956X3Y8-F1
#
_cell.length_a   1.000
_cell.length_b   1.000
_cell.length_c   1.000
_cell.angle_alpha   90.00
_cell.angle_beta   90.00
_cell.angle_gamma   90.00
#
_symmetry.space_group_name_H-M   'P 1'
#
loop_
_entity.id
_entity.type
_entity.pdbx_description
1 polymer ?
#
loop_
_entity_poly.entity_id
_entity_poly.type
_entity_poly.pdbx_seq_one_letter_code
_entity_poly.pdbx_strand_id
1 'polypeptide(L)'
;MKIPKREEGQGLVEYALLLVLVAIVIIGILTVLGSSVMVVYAKVIAGLHGQTITGQGTEAVVTGYDSKILQGTGGCSGTVSNISFVGLEDGDLLESGSVTVKIYVDGALVNTLSGKTNSSGMGTLAGPYSVSGGSGCHVQVVGG
;
A
#
# COMPACT_ATOMS: atom_id res chain seq x y z
N MET A 1 29.86 -38.60 -52.40
CA MET A 1 29.92 -37.34 -51.64
C MET A 1 28.53 -37.10 -51.03
N LYS A 2 28.33 -37.35 -49.73
CA LYS A 2 27.04 -37.16 -49.03
C LYS A 2 27.15 -35.88 -48.22
N ILE A 3 26.38 -34.85 -48.57
CA ILE A 3 26.33 -33.59 -47.82
C ILE A 3 25.26 -33.74 -46.72
N PRO A 4 25.58 -33.56 -45.43
CA PRO A 4 24.59 -33.64 -44.37
C PRO A 4 23.57 -32.50 -44.52
N LYS A 5 22.28 -32.82 -44.39
CA LYS A 5 21.18 -31.84 -44.40
C LYS A 5 21.39 -30.86 -43.24
N ARG A 6 21.36 -29.56 -43.55
CA ARG A 6 21.32 -28.48 -42.58
C ARG A 6 20.00 -28.56 -41.80
N GLU A 7 20.08 -28.69 -40.47
CA GLU A 7 18.90 -28.76 -39.60
C GLU A 7 18.36 -27.35 -39.36
N GLU A 8 17.25 -27.02 -40.01
CA GLU A 8 16.59 -25.71 -39.96
C GLU A 8 15.95 -25.40 -38.58
N GLY A 9 16.00 -26.35 -37.63
CA GLY A 9 15.46 -26.21 -36.28
C GLY A 9 16.45 -25.73 -35.22
N GLN A 10 17.76 -25.73 -35.49
CA GLN A 10 18.78 -25.41 -34.47
C GLN A 10 18.75 -23.93 -34.06
N GLY A 11 18.43 -23.02 -34.98
CA GLY A 11 18.33 -21.58 -34.68
C GLY A 11 17.13 -21.22 -33.79
N LEU A 12 16.00 -21.93 -33.91
CA LEU A 12 14.78 -21.63 -33.14
C LEU A 12 14.97 -21.92 -31.65
N VAL A 13 15.72 -22.96 -31.30
CA VAL A 13 16.01 -23.32 -29.90
C VAL A 13 16.95 -22.30 -29.26
N GLU A 14 17.95 -21.81 -29.99
CA GLU A 14 18.89 -20.80 -29.48
C GLU A 14 18.18 -19.48 -29.15
N TYR A 15 17.29 -19.00 -30.03
CA TYR A 15 16.49 -17.81 -29.73
C TYR A 15 15.52 -18.03 -28.57
N ALA A 16 14.93 -19.23 -28.44
CA ALA A 16 14.08 -19.55 -27.31
C ALA A 16 14.85 -19.49 -25.97
N LEU A 17 16.08 -20.02 -25.93
CA LEU A 17 16.93 -19.98 -24.73
C LEU A 17 17.36 -18.54 -24.37
N LEU A 18 17.68 -17.71 -25.36
CA LEU A 18 17.94 -16.29 -25.12
C LEU A 18 16.71 -15.55 -24.59
N LEU A 19 15.51 -15.84 -25.12
CA LEU A 19 14.27 -15.25 -24.62
C LEU A 19 13.98 -15.65 -23.17
N VAL A 20 14.21 -16.91 -22.79
CA VAL A 20 14.07 -17.37 -21.40
C VAL A 20 15.05 -16.64 -20.48
N LEU A 21 16.31 -16.47 -20.90
CA LEU A 21 17.30 -15.73 -20.13
C LEU A 21 16.87 -14.27 -19.90
N VAL A 22 16.42 -13.59 -20.96
CA VAL A 22 15.92 -12.21 -20.86
C VAL A 22 14.68 -12.12 -19.98
N ALA A 23 13.76 -13.08 -20.07
CA ALA A 23 12.56 -13.12 -19.24
C ALA A 23 12.91 -13.19 -17.74
N ILE A 24 13.88 -14.02 -17.35
CA ILE A 24 14.34 -14.12 -15.95
C ILE A 24 14.89 -12.78 -15.46
N VAL A 25 15.69 -12.09 -16.29
CA VAL A 25 16.24 -10.77 -15.96
C VAL A 25 15.13 -9.75 -15.77
N ILE A 26 14.14 -9.70 -16.67
CA ILE A 26 13.02 -8.77 -16.58
C ILE A 26 12.20 -9.00 -15.30
N ILE A 27 11.93 -10.25 -14.95
CA ILE A 27 11.21 -10.57 -13.70
C ILE A 27 11.98 -10.03 -12.49
N GLY A 28 13.29 -10.26 -12.42
CA GLY A 28 14.13 -9.73 -11.34
C GLY A 28 14.15 -8.20 -11.26
N ILE A 29 14.07 -7.50 -12.39
CA ILE A 29 13.99 -6.03 -12.40
C ILE A 29 12.61 -5.56 -11.94
N LEU A 30 11.53 -6.16 -12.45
CA LEU A 30 10.16 -5.76 -12.11
C LEU A 30 9.82 -5.99 -10.63
N THR A 31 10.37 -7.03 -10.00
CA THR A 31 10.15 -7.29 -8.56
C THR A 31 10.76 -6.19 -7.70
N VAL A 32 12.00 -5.78 -7.99
CA VAL A 32 12.69 -4.71 -7.23
C VAL A 32 12.06 -3.34 -7.49
N LEU A 33 11.71 -3.04 -8.75
CA LEU A 33 11.07 -1.76 -9.09
C LEU A 33 9.67 -1.66 -8.48
N GLY A 34 8.93 -2.76 -8.42
CA GLY A 34 7.57 -2.78 -7.86
C GLY A 34 7.52 -2.28 -6.42
N SER A 35 8.45 -2.70 -5.56
CA SER A 35 8.49 -2.26 -4.17
C SER A 35 8.77 -0.76 -4.05
N SER A 36 9.77 -0.28 -4.80
CA SER A 36 10.20 1.12 -4.80
C SER A 36 9.09 2.07 -5.27
N VAL A 37 8.36 1.68 -6.32
CA VAL A 37 7.25 2.47 -6.86
C VAL A 37 6.11 2.59 -5.83
N MET A 38 5.82 1.52 -5.09
CA MET A 38 4.79 1.55 -4.05
C MET A 38 5.13 2.53 -2.93
N VAL A 39 6.39 2.57 -2.48
CA VAL A 39 6.84 3.53 -1.45
C VAL A 39 6.65 4.97 -1.93
N VAL A 40 7.04 5.27 -3.17
CA VAL A 40 6.88 6.61 -3.75
C VAL A 40 5.40 6.99 -3.85
N TYR A 41 4.57 6.07 -4.33
CA TYR A 41 3.12 6.25 -4.39
C TYR A 41 2.51 6.55 -3.01
N ALA A 42 2.90 5.79 -1.99
CA ALA A 42 2.48 6.01 -0.62
C ALA A 42 2.89 7.42 -0.13
N LYS A 43 4.15 7.81 -0.32
CA LYS A 43 4.64 9.15 0.07
C LYS A 43 3.88 10.29 -0.60
N VAL A 44 3.52 10.13 -1.88
CA VAL A 44 2.72 11.13 -2.62
C VAL A 44 1.32 11.25 -2.01
N ILE A 45 0.65 10.13 -1.72
CA ILE A 45 -0.68 10.16 -1.08
C ILE A 45 -0.60 10.75 0.32
N ALA A 46 0.43 10.40 1.09
CA ALA A 46 0.64 10.97 2.41
C ALA A 46 0.69 12.50 2.35
N GLY A 47 1.48 13.04 1.42
CA GLY A 47 1.55 14.48 1.20
C GLY A 47 0.21 15.11 0.80
N LEU A 48 -0.58 14.44 -0.04
CA LEU A 48 -1.89 14.92 -0.47
C LEU A 48 -2.93 14.92 0.67
N HIS A 49 -2.88 13.92 1.55
CA HIS A 49 -3.78 13.77 2.70
C HIS A 49 -3.27 14.47 3.96
N GLY A 50 -2.17 15.21 3.89
CA GLY A 50 -1.57 15.88 5.06
C GLY A 50 -1.05 14.90 6.13
N GLN A 51 -0.78 13.66 5.73
CA GLN A 51 -0.19 12.66 6.60
C GLN A 51 1.33 12.85 6.66
N THR A 52 1.88 12.88 7.87
CA THR A 52 3.33 13.00 8.08
C THR A 52 3.96 11.60 8.07
N ILE A 53 5.03 11.44 7.29
CA ILE A 53 5.87 10.24 7.22
C ILE A 53 7.23 10.64 7.77
N THR A 54 7.66 10.02 8.86
CA THR A 54 8.97 10.29 9.48
C THR A 54 10.09 9.54 8.77
N GLY A 55 9.77 8.41 8.12
CA GLY A 55 10.74 7.53 7.50
C GLY A 55 11.58 6.76 8.53
N GLN A 56 11.15 6.73 9.79
CA GLN A 56 11.79 5.98 10.86
C GLN A 56 10.76 5.13 11.62
N GLY A 57 11.15 3.91 11.94
CA GLY A 57 10.27 2.93 12.58
C GLY A 57 9.16 2.44 11.67
N THR A 58 8.17 1.78 12.28
CA THR A 58 7.04 1.19 11.58
C THR A 58 5.91 2.19 11.44
N GLU A 59 5.58 2.57 10.20
CA GLU A 59 4.56 3.56 9.87
C GLU A 59 3.49 2.92 8.97
N ALA A 60 2.26 3.42 9.04
CA ALA A 60 1.25 3.13 8.02
C ALA A 60 1.03 4.37 7.16
N VAL A 61 0.75 4.22 5.87
CA VAL A 61 0.33 5.29 4.99
C VAL A 61 -1.09 5.02 4.55
N VAL A 62 -2.03 5.84 5.01
CA VAL A 62 -3.45 5.62 4.73
C VAL A 62 -3.74 6.10 3.32
N THR A 63 -4.09 5.16 2.45
CA THR A 63 -4.34 5.42 1.03
C THR A 63 -5.81 5.69 0.72
N GLY A 64 -6.71 5.24 1.59
CA GLY A 64 -8.15 5.48 1.45
C GLY A 64 -8.94 5.01 2.67
N TYR A 65 -10.14 5.55 2.83
CA TYR A 65 -11.13 5.12 3.81
C TYR A 65 -12.52 5.62 3.41
N ASP A 66 -13.56 4.89 3.79
CA ASP A 66 -14.94 5.35 3.69
C ASP A 66 -15.37 5.98 5.02
N SER A 67 -15.97 7.17 4.97
CA SER A 67 -16.54 7.82 6.15
C SER A 67 -18.02 8.12 5.94
N LYS A 68 -18.88 7.57 6.80
CA LYS A 68 -20.30 7.91 6.88
C LYS A 68 -20.57 8.70 8.15
N ILE A 69 -20.64 10.02 8.02
CA ILE A 69 -20.78 10.95 9.16
C ILE A 69 -22.14 11.65 9.09
N LEU A 70 -22.86 11.61 10.21
CA LEU A 70 -24.10 12.33 10.42
C LEU A 70 -23.81 13.51 11.35
N GLN A 71 -24.02 14.73 10.85
CA GLN A 71 -23.93 15.94 11.67
C GLN A 71 -25.28 16.25 12.30
N GLY A 72 -25.26 16.57 13.60
CA GLY A 72 -26.41 17.06 14.35
C GLY A 72 -26.10 18.39 15.03
N THR A 73 -27.10 18.97 15.69
CA THR A 73 -27.04 20.31 16.28
C THR A 73 -26.02 20.47 17.41
N GLY A 74 -25.41 19.38 17.90
CA GLY A 74 -24.43 19.38 18.99
C GLY A 74 -23.17 18.55 18.72
N GLY A 75 -22.97 18.10 17.49
CA GLY A 75 -21.79 17.32 17.09
C GLY A 75 -22.11 16.29 16.01
N CYS A 76 -21.17 15.39 15.74
CA CYS A 76 -21.40 14.27 14.81
C CYS A 76 -21.22 12.92 15.46
N SER A 77 -21.89 11.97 14.81
CA SER A 77 -21.65 10.55 15.00
C SER A 77 -21.64 9.86 13.64
N GLY A 78 -20.86 8.81 13.51
CA GLY A 78 -20.78 8.07 12.27
C GLY A 78 -19.81 6.90 12.35
N THR A 79 -19.45 6.38 11.19
CA THR A 79 -18.52 5.26 11.09
C THR A 79 -17.48 5.48 10.01
N VAL A 80 -16.29 4.93 10.26
CA VAL A 80 -15.21 4.79 9.28
C VAL A 80 -15.06 3.32 8.94
N SER A 81 -14.93 2.97 7.66
CA SER A 81 -14.79 1.60 7.17
C SER A 81 -13.83 1.52 6.00
N ASN A 82 -13.45 0.29 5.62
CA ASN A 82 -12.60 0.01 4.46
C ASN A 82 -11.33 0.86 4.39
N ILE A 83 -10.65 1.02 5.53
CA ILE A 83 -9.40 1.78 5.56
C ILE A 83 -8.34 0.93 4.84
N SER A 84 -7.76 1.46 3.76
CA SER A 84 -6.62 0.87 3.08
C SER A 84 -5.34 1.62 3.46
N PHE A 85 -4.25 0.88 3.64
CA PHE A 85 -2.97 1.47 3.98
C PHE A 85 -1.80 0.68 3.38
N VAL A 86 -0.65 1.33 3.28
CA VAL A 86 0.64 0.72 2.96
C VAL A 86 1.53 0.82 4.21
N GLY A 87 2.07 -0.29 4.68
CA GLY A 87 3.02 -0.27 5.79
C GLY A 87 4.43 0.02 5.30
N LEU A 88 5.15 0.84 6.07
CA LEU A 88 6.55 1.15 5.87
C LEU A 88 7.33 0.82 7.14
N GLU A 89 8.59 0.41 7.00
CA GLU A 89 9.54 0.29 8.10
C GLU A 89 10.83 0.99 7.69
N ASP A 90 11.23 2.02 8.45
CA ASP A 90 12.39 2.87 8.15
C ASP A 90 12.40 3.42 6.71
N GLY A 91 11.20 3.67 6.17
CA GLY A 91 11.00 4.24 4.83
C GLY A 91 10.96 3.23 3.68
N ASP A 92 11.20 1.95 3.93
CA ASP A 92 11.03 0.84 2.98
C ASP A 92 9.69 0.12 3.17
N LEU A 93 9.26 -0.72 2.22
CA LEU A 93 8.01 -1.47 2.36
C LEU A 93 8.09 -2.49 3.52
N LEU A 94 7.10 -2.43 4.41
CA LEU A 94 6.94 -3.42 5.47
C LEU A 94 6.06 -4.58 4.98
N GLU A 95 6.69 -5.65 4.52
CA GLU A 95 5.99 -6.87 4.10
C GLU A 95 5.62 -7.76 5.29
N SER A 96 4.36 -8.18 5.38
CA SER A 96 3.85 -9.11 6.41
C SER A 96 4.09 -8.65 7.87
N GLY A 97 4.08 -7.34 8.10
CA GLY A 97 4.26 -6.72 9.41
C GLY A 97 2.95 -6.27 10.07
N SER A 98 3.07 -5.64 11.22
CA SER A 98 1.95 -5.00 11.94
C SER A 98 2.19 -3.51 12.04
N VAL A 99 1.16 -2.71 11.81
CA VAL A 99 1.22 -1.24 11.84
C VAL A 99 0.08 -0.68 12.68
N THR A 100 0.21 0.59 13.08
CA THR A 100 -0.84 1.32 13.80
C THR A 100 -1.52 2.32 12.88
N VAL A 101 -2.85 2.40 12.96
CA VAL A 101 -3.67 3.39 12.26
C VAL A 101 -4.52 4.13 13.29
N LYS A 102 -4.49 5.45 13.25
CA LYS A 102 -5.17 6.34 14.20
C LYS A 102 -6.28 7.08 13.47
N ILE A 103 -7.45 7.14 14.09
CA ILE A 103 -8.60 7.90 13.59
C ILE A 103 -8.77 9.12 14.49
N TYR A 104 -8.78 10.29 13.85
CA TYR A 104 -9.01 11.58 14.47
C TYR A 104 -10.34 12.16 14.00
N VAL A 105 -11.02 12.84 14.90
CA VAL A 105 -12.19 13.66 14.59
C VAL A 105 -12.00 15.01 15.24
N ASP A 106 -12.07 16.08 14.46
CA ASP A 106 -11.81 17.46 14.91
C ASP A 106 -10.47 17.62 15.66
N GLY A 107 -9.47 16.83 15.23
CA GLY A 107 -8.13 16.81 15.84
C GLY A 107 -8.01 15.98 17.13
N ALA A 108 -9.11 15.47 17.69
CA ALA A 108 -9.08 14.55 18.83
C ALA A 108 -8.90 13.10 18.35
N LEU A 109 -7.99 12.35 18.98
CA LEU A 109 -7.83 10.92 18.70
C LEU A 109 -9.05 10.17 19.24
N VAL A 110 -9.78 9.48 18.34
CA VAL A 110 -10.98 8.72 18.68
C VAL A 110 -10.71 7.22 18.72
N ASN A 111 -9.86 6.71 17.82
CA ASN A 111 -9.56 5.28 17.78
C ASN A 111 -8.11 5.02 17.38
N THR A 112 -7.56 3.92 17.90
CA THR A 112 -6.25 3.39 17.52
C THR A 112 -6.43 1.93 17.13
N LEU A 113 -6.09 1.62 15.89
CA LEU A 113 -6.31 0.34 15.26
C LEU A 113 -4.98 -0.29 14.92
N SER A 114 -4.88 -1.60 15.07
CA SER A 114 -3.74 -2.37 14.61
C SER A 114 -4.11 -3.08 13.31
N GLY A 115 -3.35 -2.80 12.26
CA GLY A 115 -3.47 -3.45 10.95
C GLY A 115 -2.29 -4.37 10.68
N LYS A 116 -2.50 -5.36 9.82
CA LYS A 116 -1.40 -6.18 9.27
C LYS A 116 -1.20 -5.86 7.80
N THR A 117 0.04 -5.85 7.35
CA THR A 117 0.35 -5.84 5.93
C THR A 117 0.44 -7.26 5.39
N ASN A 118 0.22 -7.41 4.09
CA ASN A 118 0.47 -8.65 3.35
C ASN A 118 1.91 -8.67 2.80
N SER A 119 2.22 -9.67 1.97
CA SER A 119 3.51 -9.81 1.29
C SER A 119 3.81 -8.74 0.22
N SER A 120 2.94 -7.74 0.06
CA SER A 120 3.13 -6.60 -0.82
C SER A 120 3.14 -5.28 -0.05
N GLY A 121 3.22 -5.34 1.29
CA GLY A 121 3.20 -4.17 2.16
C GLY A 121 1.86 -3.48 2.28
N MET A 122 0.78 -4.05 1.73
CA MET A 122 -0.56 -3.46 1.78
C MET A 122 -1.40 -4.08 2.88
N GLY A 123 -2.27 -3.30 3.51
CA GLY A 123 -3.22 -3.80 4.49
C GLY A 123 -4.56 -3.09 4.40
N THR A 124 -5.58 -3.74 4.95
CA THR A 124 -6.94 -3.19 5.04
C THR A 124 -7.55 -3.41 6.42
N LEU A 125 -8.40 -2.48 6.85
CA LEU A 125 -9.20 -2.55 8.07
C LEU A 125 -10.66 -2.36 7.67
N ALA A 126 -11.46 -3.42 7.77
CA ALA A 126 -12.82 -3.44 7.24
C ALA A 126 -13.76 -2.46 7.97
N GLY A 127 -13.61 -2.30 9.30
CA GLY A 127 -14.59 -1.57 10.12
C GLY A 127 -15.93 -2.31 10.24
N PRO A 128 -17.01 -1.62 10.62
CA PRO A 128 -17.09 -0.19 10.90
C PRO A 128 -16.47 0.20 12.25
N TYR A 129 -15.77 1.33 12.28
CA TYR A 129 -15.23 1.95 13.49
C TYR A 129 -16.07 3.18 13.82
N SER A 130 -16.76 3.14 14.96
CA SER A 130 -17.59 4.25 15.41
C SER A 130 -16.73 5.48 15.70
N VAL A 131 -17.17 6.62 15.22
CA VAL A 131 -16.53 7.91 15.45
C VAL A 131 -17.58 8.91 15.92
N SER A 132 -17.22 9.73 16.90
CA SER A 132 -18.00 10.91 17.27
C SER A 132 -17.08 12.10 17.49
N GLY A 133 -17.63 13.29 17.31
CA GLY A 133 -16.87 14.53 17.39
C GLY A 133 -17.75 15.72 17.72
N GLY A 134 -17.10 16.89 17.77
CA GLY A 134 -17.76 18.16 17.98
C GLY A 134 -18.49 18.63 16.71
N SER A 135 -18.75 19.93 16.60
CA SER A 135 -19.48 20.50 15.46
C SER A 135 -18.68 20.57 14.15
N GLY A 136 -17.36 20.34 14.18
CA GLY A 136 -16.48 20.43 13.00
C GLY A 136 -16.57 19.20 12.10
N CYS A 137 -16.76 18.02 12.70
CA CYS A 137 -16.98 16.75 12.03
C CYS A 137 -15.98 16.38 10.94
N HIS A 138 -14.75 16.87 11.07
CA HIS A 138 -13.68 16.55 10.16
C HIS A 138 -13.01 15.24 10.60
N VAL A 139 -13.21 14.18 9.82
CA VAL A 139 -12.58 12.88 10.05
C VAL A 139 -11.27 12.79 9.30
N GLN A 140 -10.21 12.46 10.02
CA GLN A 140 -8.89 12.22 9.46
C GLN A 140 -8.38 10.87 9.93
N VAL A 141 -7.93 10.04 9.00
CA VAL A 141 -7.31 8.75 9.31
C VAL A 141 -5.85 8.84 8.92
N VAL A 142 -4.96 8.61 9.88
CA VAL A 142 -3.51 8.66 9.66
C VAL A 142 -2.86 7.41 10.22
N GLY A 143 -1.82 6.94 9.58
CA GLY A 143 -0.94 5.95 10.18
C GLY A 143 -0.16 6.56 11.33
N GLY A 144 0.05 5.72 12.34
CA GLY A 144 0.64 6.09 13.61
C GLY A 144 2.08 5.71 13.75
#